data_AF-A0A9W6V3R5-F1
#
_entry.id   AF-A0A9W6V3R5-F1
#
_cell.length_a   1.000
_cell.length_b   1.000
_cell.length_c   1.000
_cell.angle_alpha   90.00
_cell.angle_beta   90.00
_cell.angle_gamma   90.00
#
_symmetry.space_group_name_H-M   'P 1'
#
loop_
_entity.id
_entity.type
_entity.pdbx_description
1 polymer ?
#
loop_
_entity_poly.entity_id
_entity_poly.type
_entity_poly.pdbx_seq_one_letter_code
_entity_poly.pdbx_strand_id
1 'polypeptide(L)'
;MPSWTPWTVTHVVTTADRRFGPYLDDMNDLLDRAERNEWILKPGLKPVGSADEIRAALRDCASYELCIIDLPGAVDETGGAWLGVHPDGDFVDLVELASGTWNAAAVVLTNCHGSRDAFWEQLRRINARPFTAVGHFDAAGMDDHTPVGAVTAILNQADGGDEYRAFGAAWTFLGPDVTRPCRSWAVELLTPATASAHCP
;
A
#
# COMPACT_ATOMS: atom_id res chain seq x y z
N MET A 1 3.38 -29.99 5.06
CA MET A 1 3.46 -28.62 4.50
C MET A 1 2.60 -27.74 5.39
N PRO A 2 3.03 -26.52 5.76
CA PRO A 2 2.15 -25.61 6.50
C PRO A 2 0.90 -25.36 5.65
N SER A 3 -0.26 -25.22 6.28
CA SER A 3 -1.55 -24.96 5.63
C SER A 3 -1.72 -23.50 5.20
N TRP A 4 -0.62 -22.82 4.88
CA TRP A 4 -0.60 -21.38 4.67
C TRP A 4 -1.03 -21.04 3.24
N THR A 5 -1.87 -20.02 3.10
CA THR A 5 -2.35 -19.57 1.79
C THR A 5 -1.37 -18.51 1.26
N PRO A 6 -0.77 -18.69 0.08
CA PRO A 6 0.15 -17.71 -0.49
C PRO A 6 -0.58 -16.41 -0.85
N TRP A 7 0.14 -15.29 -0.80
CA TRP A 7 -0.39 -13.99 -1.23
C TRP A 7 -0.44 -13.88 -2.76
N THR A 8 -1.41 -13.14 -3.25
CA THR A 8 -1.29 -12.49 -4.56
C THR A 8 -0.79 -11.07 -4.34
N VAL A 9 0.25 -10.69 -5.08
CA VAL A 9 0.85 -9.36 -4.95
C VAL A 9 0.57 -8.56 -6.21
N THR A 10 -0.01 -7.37 -6.06
CA THR A 10 -0.08 -6.36 -7.11
C THR A 10 0.91 -5.26 -6.77
N HIS A 11 1.90 -5.04 -7.63
CA HIS A 11 2.95 -4.06 -7.42
C HIS A 11 2.83 -2.94 -8.46
N VAL A 12 2.28 -1.80 -8.04
CA VAL A 12 2.06 -0.62 -8.89
C VAL A 12 3.27 0.29 -8.76
N VAL A 13 3.94 0.58 -9.88
CA VAL A 13 5.22 1.32 -9.87
C VAL A 13 5.21 2.42 -10.91
N THR A 14 5.69 3.61 -10.53
CA THR A 14 5.89 4.69 -11.50
C THR A 14 7.02 4.37 -12.50
N THR A 15 6.78 4.67 -13.77
CA THR A 15 7.80 4.63 -14.82
C THR A 15 8.51 5.98 -15.02
N ALA A 16 7.98 7.04 -14.40
CA ALA A 16 8.42 8.41 -14.65
C ALA A 16 9.51 8.88 -13.66
N ASP A 17 9.61 8.27 -12.48
CA ASP A 17 10.60 8.66 -11.47
C ASP A 17 11.71 7.61 -11.32
N ARG A 18 12.84 7.85 -11.98
CA ARG A 18 13.99 6.91 -11.99
C ARG A 18 14.72 6.82 -10.65
N ARG A 19 14.47 7.75 -9.73
CA ARG A 19 15.13 7.76 -8.42
C ARG A 19 14.75 6.55 -7.56
N PHE A 20 13.67 5.86 -7.90
CA PHE A 20 13.22 4.61 -7.27
C PHE A 20 14.09 3.39 -7.59
N GLY A 21 15.00 3.47 -8.57
CA GLY A 21 15.74 2.30 -9.09
C GLY A 21 16.33 1.37 -8.01
N PRO A 22 17.20 1.87 -7.10
CA PRO A 22 17.81 1.02 -6.08
C PRO A 22 16.81 0.35 -5.13
N TYR A 23 15.78 1.07 -4.70
CA TYR A 23 14.72 0.52 -3.86
C TYR A 23 13.88 -0.53 -4.61
N LEU A 24 13.58 -0.29 -5.89
CA LEU A 24 12.85 -1.24 -6.73
C LEU A 24 13.65 -2.53 -6.96
N ASP A 25 14.97 -2.44 -7.10
CA ASP A 25 15.84 -3.63 -7.19
C ASP A 25 15.69 -4.50 -5.92
N ASP A 26 15.73 -3.89 -4.74
CA ASP A 26 15.54 -4.60 -3.46
C ASP A 26 14.14 -5.20 -3.29
N MET A 27 13.10 -4.47 -3.71
CA MET A 27 11.72 -4.96 -3.67
C MET A 27 11.52 -6.12 -4.65
N ASN A 28 12.05 -6.02 -5.87
CA ASN A 28 12.01 -7.10 -6.85
C ASN A 28 12.75 -8.33 -6.34
N ASP A 29 13.94 -8.16 -5.77
CA ASP A 29 14.70 -9.25 -5.14
C ASP A 29 13.92 -9.93 -4.01
N LEU A 30 13.16 -9.16 -3.22
CA LEU A 30 12.25 -9.70 -2.21
C LEU A 30 11.13 -10.52 -2.84
N LEU A 31 10.43 -9.99 -3.84
CA LEU A 31 9.30 -10.66 -4.49
C LEU A 31 9.76 -11.96 -5.19
N ASP A 32 10.91 -11.92 -5.86
CA ASP A 32 11.54 -13.09 -6.47
C ASP A 32 11.88 -14.17 -5.43
N ARG A 33 12.42 -13.79 -4.26
CA ARG A 33 12.65 -14.72 -3.16
C ARG A 33 11.33 -15.27 -2.60
N ALA A 34 10.31 -14.43 -2.46
CA ALA A 34 9.01 -14.81 -1.94
C ALA A 34 8.30 -15.81 -2.87
N GLU A 35 8.41 -15.64 -4.18
CA GLU A 35 7.87 -16.58 -5.18
C GLU A 35 8.59 -17.94 -5.08
N ARG A 36 9.92 -17.94 -5.02
CA ARG A 36 10.71 -19.18 -4.85
C ARG A 36 10.41 -19.94 -3.56
N ASN A 37 9.99 -19.23 -2.51
CA ASN A 37 9.61 -19.82 -1.22
C ASN A 37 8.10 -20.11 -1.12
N GLU A 38 7.34 -19.94 -2.21
CA GLU A 38 5.89 -20.16 -2.27
C GLU A 38 5.09 -19.28 -1.28
N TRP A 39 5.64 -18.12 -0.88
CA TRP A 39 4.90 -17.13 -0.07
C TRP A 39 3.93 -16.32 -0.93
N ILE A 40 4.21 -16.22 -2.23
CA ILE A 40 3.36 -15.57 -3.22
C ILE A 40 3.17 -16.50 -4.42
N LEU A 41 2.02 -16.40 -5.10
CA LEU A 41 1.74 -17.20 -6.31
C LEU A 41 2.50 -16.72 -7.54
N LYS A 42 2.47 -15.41 -7.78
CA LYS A 42 3.23 -14.69 -8.81
C LYS A 42 3.06 -13.18 -8.57
N PRO A 43 4.14 -12.37 -8.61
CA PRO A 43 4.00 -10.92 -8.52
C PRO A 43 3.38 -10.35 -9.80
N GLY A 44 2.34 -9.53 -9.65
CA GLY A 44 1.73 -8.74 -10.72
C GLY A 44 2.34 -7.34 -10.76
N LEU A 45 3.42 -7.15 -11.52
CA LEU A 45 4.01 -5.83 -11.73
C LEU A 45 3.16 -5.00 -12.71
N LYS A 46 2.75 -3.80 -12.28
CA LYS A 46 1.94 -2.84 -13.03
C LYS A 46 2.68 -1.50 -13.15
N PRO A 47 3.53 -1.33 -14.18
CA PRO A 47 4.15 -0.05 -14.46
C PRO A 47 3.09 0.98 -14.91
N VAL A 48 3.15 2.18 -14.38
CA VAL A 48 2.23 3.28 -14.72
C VAL A 48 3.01 4.55 -15.12
N GLY A 49 2.54 5.24 -16.14
CA GLY A 49 3.10 6.49 -16.67
C GLY A 49 2.07 7.62 -16.77
N SER A 50 0.80 7.36 -16.45
CA SER A 50 -0.29 8.33 -16.48
C SER A 50 -1.32 8.10 -15.37
N ALA A 51 -2.17 9.11 -15.11
CA ALA A 51 -3.27 9.00 -14.16
C ALA A 51 -4.28 7.89 -14.52
N ASP A 52 -4.55 7.67 -15.80
CA ASP A 52 -5.48 6.62 -16.24
C ASP A 52 -4.93 5.21 -15.99
N GLU A 53 -3.62 5.02 -16.16
CA GLU A 53 -2.95 3.76 -15.81
C GLU A 53 -2.93 3.53 -14.31
N ILE A 54 -2.78 4.58 -13.47
CA ILE A 54 -2.97 4.47 -12.02
C ILE A 54 -4.39 3.98 -11.72
N ARG A 55 -5.42 4.63 -12.28
CA ARG A 55 -6.83 4.23 -12.07
C ARG A 55 -7.08 2.78 -12.48
N ALA A 56 -6.54 2.36 -13.62
CA ALA A 56 -6.65 0.98 -14.09
C ALA A 56 -5.96 -0.01 -13.13
N ALA A 57 -4.74 0.31 -12.68
CA ALA A 57 -3.98 -0.56 -11.79
C ALA A 57 -4.68 -0.79 -10.44
N LEU A 58 -5.34 0.24 -9.90
CA LEU A 58 -6.05 0.19 -8.62
C LEU A 58 -7.41 -0.53 -8.68
N ARG A 59 -8.08 -0.57 -9.84
CA ARG A 59 -9.38 -1.26 -10.01
C ARG A 59 -9.27 -2.79 -9.95
N ASP A 60 -8.08 -3.30 -10.22
CA ASP A 60 -7.83 -4.72 -10.49
C ASP A 60 -7.27 -5.49 -9.29
N CYS A 61 -7.40 -5.03 -8.04
CA CYS A 61 -6.97 -5.83 -6.87
C CYS A 61 -8.09 -6.76 -6.36
N ALA A 62 -7.77 -8.03 -6.14
CA ALA A 62 -8.64 -9.03 -5.51
C ALA A 62 -8.63 -9.01 -3.98
N SER A 63 -9.64 -9.67 -3.37
CA SER A 63 -9.91 -9.68 -1.93
C SER A 63 -8.77 -10.20 -1.03
N TYR A 64 -7.82 -10.93 -1.58
CA TYR A 64 -6.71 -11.59 -0.89
C TYR A 64 -5.35 -10.98 -1.24
N GLU A 65 -5.35 -9.80 -1.88
CA GLU A 65 -4.12 -9.19 -2.39
C GLU A 65 -3.40 -8.32 -1.35
N LEU A 66 -2.08 -8.35 -1.46
CA LEU A 66 -1.17 -7.33 -0.96
C LEU A 66 -0.87 -6.39 -2.14
N CYS A 67 -1.36 -5.16 -2.08
CA CYS A 67 -1.10 -4.15 -3.11
C CYS A 67 0.04 -3.22 -2.63
N ILE A 68 1.18 -3.26 -3.32
CA ILE A 68 2.36 -2.41 -3.07
C ILE A 68 2.29 -1.23 -4.03
N ILE A 69 2.28 -0.02 -3.52
CA ILE A 69 2.10 1.21 -4.30
C ILE A 69 3.35 2.08 -4.17
N ASP A 70 4.18 2.04 -5.21
CA ASP A 70 5.40 2.82 -5.37
C ASP A 70 5.14 4.05 -6.25
N LEU A 71 4.28 4.91 -5.74
CA LEU A 71 3.87 6.17 -6.38
C LEU A 71 4.07 7.33 -5.41
N PRO A 72 4.53 8.50 -5.90
CA PRO A 72 4.35 9.76 -5.20
C PRO A 72 2.92 9.93 -4.69
N GLY A 73 2.74 10.37 -3.46
CA GLY A 73 1.42 10.76 -2.98
C GLY A 73 1.50 11.79 -1.86
N ALA A 74 0.54 12.69 -1.82
CA ALA A 74 0.48 13.73 -0.79
C ALA A 74 -0.96 14.05 -0.40
N VAL A 75 -1.06 14.85 0.66
CA VAL A 75 -2.30 15.53 1.04
C VAL A 75 -2.07 17.02 0.80
N ASP A 76 -2.96 17.64 0.02
CA ASP A 76 -2.90 19.07 -0.28
C ASP A 76 -3.47 19.93 0.87
N GLU A 77 -3.39 21.25 0.71
CA GLU A 77 -3.86 22.22 1.72
C GLU A 77 -5.37 22.15 2.00
N THR A 78 -6.15 21.58 1.07
CA THR A 78 -7.60 21.39 1.21
C THR A 78 -7.97 20.06 1.85
N GLY A 79 -6.97 19.20 2.15
CA GLY A 79 -7.18 17.84 2.64
C GLY A 79 -7.41 16.82 1.53
N GLY A 80 -7.21 17.18 0.26
CA GLY A 80 -7.28 16.27 -0.88
C GLY A 80 -6.09 15.32 -0.89
N ALA A 81 -6.35 14.00 -0.92
CA ALA A 81 -5.31 12.97 -0.95
C ALA A 81 -5.16 12.43 -2.38
N TRP A 82 -3.94 12.41 -2.89
CA TRP A 82 -3.67 12.01 -4.28
C TRP A 82 -2.48 11.07 -4.42
N LEU A 83 -2.46 10.31 -5.53
CA LEU A 83 -1.35 9.48 -5.99
C LEU A 83 -0.94 9.93 -7.40
N GLY A 84 0.35 10.13 -7.65
CA GLY A 84 0.86 10.61 -8.94
C GLY A 84 1.98 9.76 -9.50
N VAL A 85 2.31 9.97 -10.78
CA VAL A 85 3.48 9.32 -11.41
C VAL A 85 4.78 10.08 -11.15
N HIS A 86 4.69 11.38 -10.88
CA HIS A 86 5.80 12.26 -10.49
C HIS A 86 5.24 13.33 -9.53
N PRO A 87 6.04 13.89 -8.60
CA PRO A 87 5.57 14.95 -7.70
C PRO A 87 4.94 16.16 -8.40
N ASP A 88 5.43 16.49 -9.60
CA ASP A 88 4.93 17.59 -10.46
C ASP A 88 4.11 17.10 -11.67
N GLY A 89 3.76 15.82 -11.72
CA GLY A 89 3.19 15.17 -12.89
C GLY A 89 1.68 14.89 -12.79
N ASP A 90 1.23 13.98 -13.65
CA ASP A 90 -0.14 13.49 -13.62
C ASP A 90 -0.44 12.75 -12.32
N PHE A 91 -1.63 13.01 -11.77
CA PHE A 91 -2.09 12.41 -10.52
C PHE A 91 -3.56 11.99 -10.58
N VAL A 92 -3.92 11.11 -9.66
CA VAL A 92 -5.27 10.67 -9.34
C VAL A 92 -5.58 11.19 -7.95
N ASP A 93 -6.58 12.06 -7.86
CA ASP A 93 -7.20 12.34 -6.57
C ASP A 93 -7.97 11.10 -6.12
N LEU A 94 -7.66 10.61 -4.93
CA LEU A 94 -8.28 9.42 -4.38
C LEU A 94 -9.79 9.63 -4.20
N VAL A 95 -10.27 10.86 -4.01
CA VAL A 95 -11.72 11.15 -3.90
C VAL A 95 -12.50 10.76 -5.16
N GLU A 96 -11.84 10.80 -6.34
CA GLU A 96 -12.46 10.45 -7.62
C GLU A 96 -12.66 8.94 -7.81
N LEU A 97 -11.93 8.12 -7.03
CA LEU A 97 -12.11 6.68 -7.04
C LEU A 97 -13.45 6.32 -6.38
N ALA A 98 -14.19 5.40 -6.99
CA ALA A 98 -15.48 4.99 -6.47
C ALA A 98 -15.32 4.31 -5.10
N SER A 99 -16.29 4.53 -4.20
CA SER A 99 -16.27 3.93 -2.87
C SER A 99 -16.51 2.41 -2.96
N GLY A 100 -15.81 1.64 -2.13
CA GLY A 100 -15.99 0.18 -2.04
C GLY A 100 -15.61 -0.58 -3.32
N THR A 101 -14.74 -0.04 -4.17
CA THR A 101 -14.29 -0.73 -5.39
C THR A 101 -12.95 -1.42 -5.25
N TRP A 102 -12.12 -1.02 -4.29
CA TRP A 102 -10.84 -1.67 -4.05
C TRP A 102 -11.02 -2.81 -3.03
N ASN A 103 -10.32 -3.93 -3.20
CA ASN A 103 -10.50 -5.13 -2.37
C ASN A 103 -9.20 -5.63 -1.72
N ALA A 104 -8.14 -4.82 -1.65
CA ALA A 104 -6.89 -5.27 -1.05
C ALA A 104 -7.08 -5.66 0.44
N ALA A 105 -6.37 -6.69 0.89
CA ALA A 105 -6.29 -7.07 2.32
C ALA A 105 -5.11 -6.37 3.03
N ALA A 106 -4.09 -5.99 2.27
CA ALA A 106 -3.01 -5.14 2.73
C ALA A 106 -2.58 -4.17 1.63
N VAL A 107 -2.28 -2.93 2.01
CA VAL A 107 -1.77 -1.87 1.13
C VAL A 107 -0.51 -1.28 1.77
N VAL A 108 0.58 -1.24 1.03
CA VAL A 108 1.84 -0.62 1.46
C VAL A 108 2.17 0.50 0.50
N LEU A 109 2.25 1.74 0.99
CA LEU A 109 2.48 2.92 0.18
C LEU A 109 3.87 3.50 0.46
N THR A 110 4.75 3.52 -0.53
CA THR A 110 6.20 3.55 -0.25
C THR A 110 6.85 4.94 -0.39
N ASN A 111 6.28 5.79 -1.24
CA ASN A 111 6.71 7.18 -1.44
C ASN A 111 5.53 8.16 -1.36
N CYS A 112 4.72 8.04 -0.33
CA CYS A 112 3.60 8.94 -0.13
C CYS A 112 3.51 9.42 1.31
N HIS A 113 2.87 10.57 1.50
CA HIS A 113 2.48 11.05 2.83
C HIS A 113 1.24 10.29 3.32
N GLY A 114 1.22 8.98 3.11
CA GLY A 114 0.06 8.12 3.27
C GLY A 114 -0.28 7.80 4.72
N SER A 115 0.45 8.35 5.69
CA SER A 115 0.14 8.30 7.12
C SER A 115 -0.78 9.43 7.62
N ARG A 116 -1.10 10.40 6.75
CA ARG A 116 -1.97 11.53 7.09
C ARG A 116 -3.43 11.05 7.15
N ASP A 117 -4.19 11.54 8.13
CA ASP A 117 -5.59 11.16 8.36
C ASP A 117 -6.46 11.21 7.11
N ALA A 118 -6.37 12.30 6.32
CA ALA A 118 -7.11 12.45 5.08
C ALA A 118 -6.82 11.33 4.06
N PHE A 119 -5.57 10.86 4.00
CA PHE A 119 -5.18 9.75 3.14
C PHE A 119 -5.82 8.45 3.63
N TRP A 120 -5.77 8.19 4.94
CA TRP A 120 -6.40 7.03 5.57
C TRP A 120 -7.92 7.02 5.39
N GLU A 121 -8.57 8.17 5.51
CA GLU A 121 -10.00 8.33 5.24
C GLU A 121 -10.35 7.99 3.79
N GLN A 122 -9.57 8.43 2.81
CA GLN A 122 -9.81 8.08 1.41
C GLN A 122 -9.59 6.59 1.16
N LEU A 123 -8.51 5.99 1.66
CA LEU A 123 -8.29 4.55 1.52
C LEU A 123 -9.42 3.75 2.18
N ARG A 124 -9.87 4.18 3.36
CA ARG A 124 -11.02 3.61 4.08
C ARG A 124 -12.31 3.67 3.26
N ARG A 125 -12.54 4.77 2.53
CA ARG A 125 -13.71 4.95 1.67
C ARG A 125 -13.67 4.07 0.43
N ILE A 126 -12.49 3.92 -0.18
CA ILE A 126 -12.32 3.24 -1.47
C ILE A 126 -12.29 1.71 -1.29
N ASN A 127 -11.77 1.21 -0.16
CA ASN A 127 -11.70 -0.23 0.09
C ASN A 127 -13.06 -0.80 0.54
N ALA A 128 -13.43 -1.96 0.01
CA ALA A 128 -14.70 -2.63 0.26
C ALA A 128 -14.70 -3.48 1.54
N ARG A 129 -13.51 -3.80 2.08
CA ARG A 129 -13.33 -4.67 3.24
C ARG A 129 -12.29 -4.14 4.22
N PRO A 130 -12.21 -4.68 5.45
CA PRO A 130 -11.11 -4.37 6.34
C PRO A 130 -9.76 -4.74 5.71
N PHE A 131 -8.76 -3.89 5.93
CA PHE A 131 -7.43 -4.07 5.38
C PHE A 131 -6.36 -3.40 6.24
N THR A 132 -5.12 -3.86 6.10
CA THR A 132 -3.96 -3.17 6.68
C THR A 132 -3.46 -2.11 5.73
N ALA A 133 -3.27 -0.88 6.20
CA ALA A 133 -2.52 0.14 5.47
C ALA A 133 -1.20 0.44 6.17
N VAL A 134 -0.12 0.51 5.39
CA VAL A 134 1.20 0.99 5.82
C VAL A 134 1.52 2.22 4.96
N GLY A 135 1.81 3.35 5.58
CA GLY A 135 2.10 4.61 4.88
C GLY A 135 3.14 5.45 5.60
N HIS A 136 3.85 6.31 4.87
CA HIS A 136 4.96 7.09 5.40
C HIS A 136 4.52 8.48 5.96
N PHE A 137 5.21 9.00 6.98
CA PHE A 137 5.14 10.36 7.53
C PHE A 137 6.19 11.24 6.85
N ASP A 138 5.75 12.14 5.96
CA ASP A 138 6.59 13.04 5.14
C ASP A 138 7.31 12.33 3.97
N ALA A 139 8.33 12.90 3.33
CA ALA A 139 8.97 12.24 2.17
C ALA A 139 10.00 11.22 2.66
N ALA A 140 9.72 9.93 2.46
CA ALA A 140 10.72 8.88 2.66
C ALA A 140 11.88 9.20 1.72
N GLY A 141 13.09 9.26 2.25
CA GLY A 141 14.26 9.33 1.38
C GLY A 141 14.27 8.11 0.46
N MET A 142 14.87 8.24 -0.72
CA MET A 142 14.97 7.13 -1.69
C MET A 142 15.82 5.95 -1.17
N ASP A 143 16.51 6.13 -0.04
CA ASP A 143 17.29 5.11 0.67
C ASP A 143 16.52 4.48 1.85
N ASP A 144 15.23 4.76 2.00
CA ASP A 144 14.40 4.14 3.06
C ASP A 144 13.90 2.76 2.62
N HIS A 145 14.54 1.70 3.13
CA HIS A 145 14.16 0.31 2.88
C HIS A 145 13.10 -0.22 3.85
N THR A 146 12.52 0.63 4.71
CA THR A 146 11.47 0.23 5.65
C THR A 146 10.26 -0.43 4.96
N PRO A 147 9.79 -0.01 3.76
CA PRO A 147 8.74 -0.72 3.05
C PRO A 147 9.11 -2.16 2.72
N VAL A 148 10.35 -2.42 2.28
CA VAL A 148 10.85 -3.76 1.99
C VAL A 148 10.76 -4.64 3.25
N GLY A 149 11.16 -4.10 4.40
CA GLY A 149 11.06 -4.78 5.68
C GLY A 149 9.61 -5.07 6.11
N ALA A 150 8.70 -4.10 5.93
CA ALA A 150 7.28 -4.26 6.26
C ALA A 150 6.61 -5.32 5.36
N VAL A 151 6.85 -5.28 4.05
CA VAL A 151 6.38 -6.30 3.10
C VAL A 151 6.96 -7.67 3.46
N THR A 152 8.26 -7.75 3.77
CA THR A 152 8.89 -9.00 4.23
C THR A 152 8.20 -9.56 5.47
N ALA A 153 7.87 -8.72 6.45
CA ALA A 153 7.19 -9.14 7.67
C ALA A 153 5.80 -9.70 7.38
N ILE A 154 5.00 -9.01 6.55
CA ILE A 154 3.65 -9.45 6.15
C ILE A 154 3.72 -10.82 5.46
N LEU A 155 4.56 -10.95 4.43
CA LEU A 155 4.67 -12.18 3.65
C LEU A 155 5.14 -13.38 4.48
N ASN A 156 5.95 -13.15 5.51
CA ASN A 156 6.46 -14.21 6.39
C ASN A 156 5.50 -14.62 7.52
N GLN A 157 4.54 -13.77 7.89
CA GLN A 157 3.79 -13.92 9.15
C GLN A 157 2.27 -13.97 8.97
N ALA A 158 1.76 -13.61 7.79
CA ALA A 158 0.34 -13.55 7.50
C ALA A 158 -0.02 -14.44 6.31
N ASP A 159 -1.17 -15.11 6.40
CA ASP A 159 -1.78 -15.81 5.28
C ASP A 159 -2.36 -14.80 4.28
N GLY A 160 -2.36 -15.17 2.99
CA GLY A 160 -2.98 -14.40 1.92
C GLY A 160 -4.41 -14.00 2.26
N GLY A 161 -4.67 -12.70 2.31
CA GLY A 161 -6.00 -12.17 2.61
C GLY A 161 -6.36 -12.06 4.10
N ASP A 162 -5.44 -12.33 5.02
CA ASP A 162 -5.61 -12.11 6.47
C ASP A 162 -5.12 -10.70 6.85
N GLU A 163 -6.02 -9.72 6.79
CA GLU A 163 -5.70 -8.34 7.12
C GLU A 163 -5.26 -8.15 8.58
N TYR A 164 -5.74 -8.95 9.53
CA TYR A 164 -5.42 -8.77 10.95
C TYR A 164 -4.01 -9.27 11.26
N ARG A 165 -3.61 -10.40 10.68
CA ARG A 165 -2.23 -10.89 10.79
C ARG A 165 -1.26 -10.00 10.01
N ALA A 166 -1.66 -9.48 8.85
CA ALA A 166 -0.86 -8.49 8.14
C ALA A 166 -0.59 -7.25 9.01
N PHE A 167 -1.64 -6.74 9.68
CA PHE A 167 -1.51 -5.63 10.63
C PHE A 167 -0.55 -5.99 11.76
N GLY A 168 -0.74 -7.14 12.41
CA GLY A 168 0.11 -7.59 13.51
C GLY A 168 1.58 -7.74 13.11
N ALA A 169 1.85 -8.27 11.92
CA ALA A 169 3.19 -8.43 11.38
C ALA A 169 3.87 -7.08 11.10
N ALA A 170 3.18 -6.17 10.40
CA ALA A 170 3.68 -4.84 10.10
C ALA A 170 3.86 -4.00 11.37
N TRP A 171 2.89 -4.03 12.30
CA TRP A 171 2.96 -3.35 13.59
C TRP A 171 4.14 -3.84 14.43
N THR A 172 4.37 -5.16 14.48
CA THR A 172 5.50 -5.72 15.23
C THR A 172 6.85 -5.30 14.64
N PHE A 173 6.95 -5.25 13.30
CA PHE A 173 8.16 -4.79 12.62
C PHE A 173 8.43 -3.28 12.83
N LEU A 174 7.40 -2.46 12.61
CA LEU A 174 7.50 -1.00 12.74
C LEU A 174 7.62 -0.55 14.19
N GLY A 175 7.14 -1.36 15.14
CA GLY A 175 7.28 -1.19 16.59
C GLY A 175 6.30 -0.18 17.20
N PRO A 176 5.76 -0.42 18.42
CA PRO A 176 4.84 0.47 19.11
C PRO A 176 5.53 1.66 19.83
N ASP A 177 6.79 1.97 19.53
CA ASP A 177 7.64 2.77 20.44
C ASP A 177 7.38 4.29 20.31
N VAL A 178 6.32 4.72 20.99
CA VAL A 178 5.78 6.09 21.13
C VAL A 178 6.80 7.13 21.65
N THR A 179 8.02 6.72 21.99
CA THR A 179 9.08 7.61 22.48
C THR A 179 10.06 8.10 21.41
N ARG A 180 9.91 7.66 20.15
CA ARG A 180 10.63 8.27 19.03
C ARG A 180 9.65 9.06 18.17
N PRO A 181 9.73 10.40 18.10
CA PRO A 181 8.97 11.20 17.13
C PRO A 181 9.41 10.96 15.67
N CYS A 182 10.11 9.86 15.38
CA CYS A 182 10.87 9.63 14.15
C CYS A 182 10.92 8.13 13.78
N ARG A 183 9.78 7.46 13.68
CA ARG A 183 9.67 6.47 12.61
C ARG A 183 8.73 7.08 11.59
N SER A 184 9.33 7.40 10.46
CA SER A 184 8.77 7.79 9.19
C SER A 184 7.54 6.99 8.71
N TRP A 185 6.94 6.10 9.49
CA TRP A 185 5.92 5.16 9.05
C TRP A 185 4.79 5.01 10.06
N ALA A 186 3.58 4.85 9.53
CA ALA A 186 2.38 4.51 10.25
C ALA A 186 1.80 3.20 9.70
N VAL A 187 1.13 2.45 10.57
CA VAL A 187 0.32 1.31 10.17
C VAL A 187 -1.01 1.33 10.91
N GLU A 188 -2.11 1.13 10.18
CA GLU A 188 -3.46 1.03 10.73
C GLU A 188 -4.19 -0.16 10.14
N LEU A 189 -5.00 -0.82 10.95
CA LEU A 189 -6.05 -1.70 10.48
C LEU A 189 -7.31 -0.87 10.20
N LEU A 190 -7.61 -0.67 8.92
CA LEU A 190 -8.70 0.18 8.46
C LEU A 190 -9.94 -0.65 8.14
N THR A 191 -11.10 -0.26 8.66
CA THR A 191 -12.41 -0.82 8.30
C THR A 191 -13.10 0.07 7.27
N PRO A 192 -13.78 -0.45 6.24
CA PRO A 192 -14.47 0.35 5.23
C PRO A 192 -15.34 1.43 5.87
N ALA A 193 -15.43 2.59 5.22
CA ALA A 193 -16.44 3.56 5.60
C ALA A 193 -17.78 2.82 5.53
N THR A 194 -18.44 2.63 6.67
CA THR A 194 -19.82 2.16 6.67
C THR A 194 -20.56 3.14 5.78
N ALA A 195 -21.14 2.66 4.68
CA ALA A 195 -22.09 3.48 3.94
C ALA A 195 -23.08 3.95 4.98
N SER A 196 -23.05 5.23 5.33
CA SER A 196 -24.02 5.85 6.21
C SER A 196 -25.34 5.42 5.63
N ALA A 197 -26.03 4.49 6.30
CA ALA A 197 -27.34 4.07 5.85
C ALA A 197 -28.12 5.38 5.75
N HIS A 198 -28.41 5.81 4.53
CA HIS A 198 -29.29 6.92 4.31
C HIS A 198 -30.58 6.52 5.03
N CYS A 199 -30.81 7.10 6.20
CA CYS A 199 -32.13 7.08 6.80
C CYS A 199 -33.04 7.74 5.77
N PRO A 200 -34.12 7.05 5.35
CA PRO A 200 -35.07 7.58 4.38
C PRO A 200 -35.71 8.89 4.87
#